data_AF-B2UKP6-F1
#
_entry.id   AF-B2UKP6-F1
#
_cell.length_a   1.000
_cell.length_b   1.000
_cell.length_c   1.000
_cell.angle_alpha   90.00
_cell.angle_beta   90.00
_cell.angle_gamma   90.00
#
_symmetry.space_group_name_H-M   'P 1'
#
loop_
_entity.id
_entity.type
_entity.pdbx_description
1 polymer ?
#
loop_
_entity_poly.entity_id
_entity_poly.type
_entity_poly.pdbx_seq_one_letter_code
_entity_poly.pdbx_strand_id
1 'polypeptide(L)'
;MNNIINIEDINLASALLAATAPIAKRAEIIITDRGERKVFYFTDTLETREMIRKWKDPDFVKNNPEDPFALVKAAFDCRRGILSGLSRFRKIACIRSRDGEKVALIPENCPEEDKMEIMGRLNS
;
A
#
# COMPACT_ATOMS: atom_id res chain seq x y z
N MET A 1 8.76 34.55 -5.06
CA MET A 1 7.63 33.60 -5.16
C MET A 1 8.23 32.22 -5.08
N ASN A 2 7.92 31.47 -4.02
CA ASN A 2 8.32 30.06 -3.98
C ASN A 2 7.46 29.33 -5.00
N ASN A 3 8.09 28.73 -6.00
CA ASN A 3 7.38 27.87 -6.94
C ASN A 3 6.73 26.72 -6.16
N ILE A 4 5.54 26.28 -6.60
CA ILE A 4 4.77 25.23 -5.93
C ILE A 4 4.68 24.04 -6.89
N ILE A 5 4.90 22.83 -6.37
CA ILE A 5 4.67 21.58 -7.08
C ILE A 5 3.37 20.96 -6.57
N ASN A 6 2.48 20.62 -7.51
CA ASN A 6 1.22 19.96 -7.22
C ASN A 6 1.38 18.45 -7.42
N ILE A 7 1.01 17.66 -6.41
CA ILE A 7 1.09 16.20 -6.43
C ILE A 7 -0.30 15.62 -6.17
N GLU A 8 -0.78 14.74 -7.04
CA GLU A 8 -2.07 14.03 -6.89
C GLU A 8 -1.90 12.57 -6.49
N ASP A 9 -0.71 11.99 -6.71
CA ASP A 9 -0.39 10.65 -6.24
C ASP A 9 -0.16 10.67 -4.72
N ILE A 10 -1.09 10.07 -3.98
CA ILE A 10 -1.01 9.99 -2.52
C ILE A 10 0.24 9.27 -2.02
N ASN A 11 0.75 8.27 -2.74
CA ASN A 11 1.94 7.54 -2.30
C ASN A 11 3.18 8.42 -2.46
N LEU A 12 3.30 9.16 -3.56
CA LEU A 12 4.37 10.14 -3.75
C LEU A 12 4.26 11.25 -2.72
N ALA A 13 3.07 11.80 -2.48
CA ALA A 13 2.86 12.83 -1.46
C ALA A 13 3.27 12.33 -0.06
N SER A 14 2.87 11.11 0.31
CA SER A 14 3.28 10.50 1.58
C SER A 14 4.78 10.26 1.66
N ALA A 15 5.43 9.83 0.57
CA ALA A 15 6.87 9.63 0.52
C ALA A 15 7.65 10.94 0.69
N LEU A 16 7.20 12.02 0.02
CA LEU A 16 7.77 13.35 0.16
C LEU A 16 7.64 13.86 1.59
N LEU A 17 6.48 13.67 2.23
CA LEU A 17 6.27 14.04 3.64
C LEU A 17 7.18 13.26 4.58
N ALA A 18 7.31 11.95 4.38
CA ALA A 18 8.20 11.10 5.19
C ALA A 18 9.67 11.51 5.04
N ALA A 19 10.05 11.98 3.85
CA ALA A 19 11.37 12.52 3.55
C ALA A 19 11.50 14.03 3.81
N THR A 20 10.61 14.57 4.66
CA THR A 20 10.63 15.95 5.17
C THR A 20 10.58 17.06 4.11
N ALA A 21 10.03 16.76 2.93
CA ALA A 21 9.84 17.76 1.87
C ALA A 21 8.96 18.92 2.37
N PRO A 22 9.36 20.17 2.12
CA PRO A 22 8.65 21.35 2.62
C PRO A 22 7.25 21.48 1.99
N ILE A 23 6.23 21.55 2.84
CA ILE A 23 4.85 21.81 2.43
C ILE A 23 4.71 23.30 2.05
N ALA A 24 4.18 23.59 0.87
CA ALA A 24 3.94 24.98 0.44
C ALA A 24 2.64 25.55 1.00
N LYS A 25 1.57 24.76 1.01
CA LYS A 25 0.26 25.11 1.58
C LYS A 25 -0.55 23.85 1.91
N ARG A 26 -1.67 24.05 2.60
CA ARG A 26 -2.60 22.96 2.98
C ARG A 26 -3.08 22.21 1.74
N ALA A 27 -3.16 20.87 1.84
CA ALA A 27 -3.74 20.03 0.81
C ALA A 27 -5.23 20.36 0.59
N GLU A 28 -5.70 20.20 -0.65
CA GLU A 28 -7.06 20.51 -1.06
C GLU A 28 -7.75 19.27 -1.62
N ILE A 29 -9.06 19.17 -1.38
CA ILE A 29 -9.93 18.18 -2.02
C ILE A 29 -10.78 18.94 -3.05
N ILE A 30 -10.68 18.55 -4.30
CA ILE A 30 -11.38 19.16 -5.44
C ILE A 30 -12.42 18.16 -5.93
N ILE A 31 -13.70 18.54 -5.86
CA ILE A 31 -14.81 17.72 -6.37
C ILE A 31 -15.10 18.14 -7.81
N THR A 32 -15.07 17.18 -8.73
CA THR A 32 -15.34 17.40 -10.16
C THR A 32 -16.48 16.48 -10.63
N ASP A 33 -17.02 16.73 -11.82
CA ASP A 33 -17.92 15.82 -12.53
C ASP A 33 -17.32 14.41 -12.74
N ARG A 34 -15.98 14.33 -12.75
CA ARG A 34 -15.20 13.09 -12.89
C ARG A 34 -14.81 12.44 -11.56
N GLY A 35 -15.28 12.99 -10.43
CA GLY A 35 -15.01 12.48 -9.09
C GLY A 35 -14.11 13.38 -8.23
N GLU A 36 -13.63 12.82 -7.12
CA GLU A 36 -12.81 13.51 -6.13
C GLU A 36 -11.32 13.47 -6.50
N ARG A 37 -10.66 14.63 -6.52
CA ARG A 37 -9.21 14.78 -6.67
C ARG A 37 -8.62 15.34 -5.39
N LYS A 38 -7.54 14.72 -4.91
CA LYS A 38 -6.77 15.21 -3.75
C LYS A 38 -5.46 15.81 -4.26
N VAL A 39 -5.22 17.08 -3.96
CA VAL A 39 -4.02 17.80 -4.40
C VAL A 39 -3.18 18.18 -3.19
N PHE A 40 -1.91 17.76 -3.21
CA PHE A 40 -0.91 18.09 -2.21
C PHE A 40 0.08 19.12 -2.79
N TYR A 41 0.47 20.08 -1.97
CA TYR A 41 1.27 21.23 -2.41
C TYR A 41 2.61 21.26 -1.69
N PHE A 42 3.69 21.05 -2.43
CA PHE A 42 5.06 21.10 -1.92
C PHE A 42 5.79 22.32 -2.47
N THR A 43 6.75 22.83 -1.70
CA THR A 43 7.65 23.88 -2.17
C THR A 43 8.60 23.29 -3.20
N ASP A 44 8.78 24.01 -4.30
CA ASP A 44 9.64 23.61 -5.40
C ASP A 44 11.12 23.85 -5.06
N THR A 45 11.68 22.95 -4.26
CA THR A 45 13.12 22.92 -3.94
C THR A 45 13.86 21.92 -4.81
N LEU A 46 15.18 22.05 -4.89
CA LEU A 46 16.02 21.10 -5.62
C LEU A 46 15.83 19.68 -5.07
N GLU A 47 15.82 19.54 -3.74
CA GLU A 47 15.65 18.29 -3.02
C GLU A 47 14.29 17.66 -3.34
N THR A 48 13.23 18.46 -3.38
CA THR A 48 11.88 18.00 -3.71
C THR A 48 11.81 17.48 -5.15
N ARG A 49 12.42 18.19 -6.10
CA ARG A 49 12.52 17.72 -7.49
C ARG A 49 13.35 16.44 -7.62
N GLU A 50 14.45 16.34 -6.88
CA GLU A 50 15.28 15.14 -6.86
C GLU A 50 14.52 13.94 -6.32
N MET A 51 13.78 14.09 -5.21
CA MET A 51 12.92 13.02 -4.67
C MET A 51 11.85 12.60 -5.68
N ILE A 52 11.21 13.55 -6.37
CA ILE A 52 10.26 13.24 -7.45
C ILE A 52 10.95 12.49 -8.61
N ARG A 53 12.17 12.86 -8.97
CA ARG A 53 12.96 12.15 -9.99
C ARG A 53 13.26 10.72 -9.56
N LYS A 54 13.74 10.53 -8.33
CA LYS A 54 14.00 9.21 -7.72
C LYS A 54 12.74 8.35 -7.69
N TRP A 55 11.59 8.95 -7.40
CA TRP A 55 10.30 8.25 -7.40
C TRP A 55 9.89 7.73 -8.78
N LYS A 56 10.11 8.54 -9.83
CA LYS A 56 9.75 8.18 -11.20
C LYS A 56 10.68 7.16 -11.83
N ASP A 57 11.89 6.98 -11.30
CA ASP A 57 12.84 5.99 -11.76
C ASP A 57 12.45 4.58 -11.25
N PRO A 58 12.06 3.65 -12.15
CA PRO A 58 11.62 2.31 -11.76
C PRO A 58 12.76 1.50 -11.12
N ASP A 59 14.00 1.69 -11.57
CA ASP A 59 15.17 0.93 -11.12
C ASP A 59 15.89 1.60 -9.94
N PHE A 60 15.40 2.76 -9.47
CA PHE A 60 16.05 3.54 -8.42
C PHE A 60 16.40 2.72 -7.17
N VAL A 61 15.45 1.93 -6.67
CA VAL A 61 15.63 1.10 -5.46
C VAL A 61 16.72 0.04 -5.67
N LYS A 62 16.74 -0.57 -6.86
CA LYS A 62 17.72 -1.60 -7.22
C LYS A 62 19.13 -1.02 -7.34
N ASN A 63 19.23 0.17 -7.94
CA ASN A 63 20.51 0.81 -8.24
C ASN A 63 21.07 1.60 -7.05
N ASN A 64 20.24 2.01 -6.09
CA ASN A 64 20.63 2.87 -4.97
C ASN A 64 20.07 2.34 -3.64
N PRO A 65 20.39 1.10 -3.23
CA PRO A 65 19.79 0.49 -2.04
C PRO A 65 20.12 1.23 -0.73
N GLU A 66 21.25 1.93 -0.68
CA GLU A 66 21.71 2.69 0.49
C GLU A 66 21.10 4.10 0.59
N ASP A 67 20.38 4.57 -0.44
CA ASP A 67 19.73 5.87 -0.37
C ASP A 67 18.53 5.80 0.59
N PRO A 68 18.43 6.68 1.61
CA PRO A 68 17.31 6.66 2.55
C PRO A 68 15.93 6.75 1.88
N PHE A 69 15.83 7.44 0.75
CA PHE A 69 14.60 7.55 -0.02
C PHE A 69 14.24 6.23 -0.73
N ALA A 70 15.23 5.38 -1.04
CA ALA A 70 14.98 4.06 -1.61
C ALA A 70 14.22 3.16 -0.65
N LEU A 71 14.46 3.25 0.67
CA LEU A 71 13.70 2.52 1.68
C LEU A 71 12.21 2.89 1.68
N VAL A 72 11.92 4.19 1.59
CA VAL A 72 10.54 4.70 1.52
C VAL A 72 9.86 4.21 0.24
N LYS A 73 10.53 4.35 -0.91
CA LYS A 73 10.00 3.86 -2.20
C LYS A 73 9.78 2.34 -2.18
N ALA A 74 10.71 1.57 -1.65
CA ALA A 74 10.60 0.11 -1.54
C ALA A 74 9.38 -0.30 -0.71
N ALA A 75 9.08 0.40 0.39
CA ALA A 75 7.90 0.11 1.21
C ALA A 75 6.59 0.31 0.42
N PHE A 76 6.48 1.39 -0.37
CA PHE A 76 5.32 1.62 -1.22
C PHE A 76 5.22 0.63 -2.39
N ASP A 77 6.34 0.26 -3.00
CA ASP A 77 6.39 -0.75 -4.05
C ASP A 77 5.98 -2.13 -3.53
N CYS A 78 6.47 -2.53 -2.35
CA CYS A 78 6.05 -3.75 -1.66
C CYS A 78 4.55 -3.75 -1.37
N ARG A 79 4.01 -2.66 -0.81
CA ARG A 79 2.56 -2.53 -0.56
C ARG A 79 1.76 -2.68 -1.86
N ARG A 80 2.19 -2.02 -2.94
CA ARG A 80 1.53 -2.12 -4.25
C ARG A 80 1.56 -3.55 -4.78
N GLY A 81 2.70 -4.22 -4.66
CA GLY A 81 2.87 -5.64 -5.00
C GLY A 81 1.91 -6.53 -4.23
N ILE A 82 1.86 -6.41 -2.90
CA ILE A 82 0.94 -7.15 -2.02
C ILE A 82 -0.51 -6.94 -2.44
N LEU A 83 -0.95 -5.68 -2.56
CA LEU A 83 -2.32 -5.34 -2.93
C LEU A 83 -2.71 -5.89 -4.31
N SER A 84 -1.80 -5.82 -5.29
CA SER A 84 -2.04 -6.41 -6.60
C SER A 84 -2.16 -7.94 -6.55
N GLY A 85 -1.39 -8.57 -5.66
CA GLY A 85 -1.39 -10.00 -5.41
C GLY A 85 -2.60 -10.49 -4.62
N LEU A 86 -3.26 -9.65 -3.83
CA LEU A 86 -4.40 -10.06 -2.98
C LEU A 86 -5.51 -10.75 -3.77
N SER A 87 -5.79 -10.31 -5.00
CA SER A 87 -6.79 -10.95 -5.87
C SER A 87 -6.45 -12.40 -6.23
N ARG A 88 -5.15 -12.75 -6.20
CA ARG A 88 -4.61 -14.09 -6.46
C ARG A 88 -4.43 -14.90 -5.18
N PHE A 89 -4.57 -14.27 -4.01
CA PHE A 89 -4.46 -14.99 -2.75
C PHE A 89 -5.64 -15.94 -2.63
N ARG A 90 -5.34 -17.18 -2.27
CA ARG A 90 -6.34 -18.19 -2.03
C ARG A 90 -7.27 -17.70 -0.92
N LYS A 91 -8.56 -17.59 -1.22
CA LYS A 91 -9.56 -17.23 -0.22
C LYS A 91 -9.54 -18.25 0.91
N ILE A 92 -9.67 -17.77 2.14
CA ILE A 92 -9.62 -18.59 3.34
C ILE A 92 -11.02 -18.58 3.97
N ALA A 93 -11.56 -19.76 4.23
CA ALA A 93 -12.73 -19.96 5.05
C ALA A 93 -12.32 -20.20 6.51
N CYS A 94 -13.16 -19.73 7.43
CA CYS A 94 -13.02 -19.95 8.85
C CYS A 94 -14.11 -20.94 9.28
N ILE A 95 -13.71 -22.10 9.79
CA ILE A 95 -14.62 -23.10 10.36
C ILE A 95 -14.41 -23.17 11.87
N ARG A 96 -15.49 -23.37 12.62
CA ARG A 96 -15.50 -23.37 14.08
C ARG A 96 -16.04 -24.68 14.61
N SER A 97 -15.56 -25.10 15.78
CA SER A 97 -16.20 -26.16 16.56
C SER A 97 -17.63 -25.78 16.96
N ARG A 98 -18.43 -26.77 17.37
CA ARG A 98 -19.84 -26.57 17.78
C ARG A 98 -19.98 -25.68 19.00
N ASP A 99 -19.03 -25.76 19.93
CA ASP A 99 -18.95 -24.88 21.09
C ASP A 99 -18.35 -23.50 20.76
N GLY A 100 -17.77 -23.33 19.57
CA GLY A 100 -17.16 -22.08 19.11
C GLY A 100 -15.76 -21.80 19.65
N GLU A 101 -15.22 -22.66 20.51
CA GLU A 101 -13.93 -22.47 21.21
C GLU A 101 -12.72 -22.75 20.31
N LYS A 102 -12.86 -23.63 19.31
CA LYS A 102 -11.80 -23.98 18.38
C LYS A 102 -12.11 -23.44 16.99
N VAL A 103 -11.05 -22.99 16.31
CA VAL A 103 -11.13 -22.40 14.97
C VAL A 103 -10.07 -23.02 14.07
N ALA A 104 -10.44 -23.32 12.81
CA ALA A 104 -9.48 -23.61 11.75
C ALA A 104 -9.67 -22.66 10.57
N LEU A 105 -8.54 -22.25 9.98
CA LEU A 105 -8.48 -21.45 8.76
C LEU A 105 -8.07 -22.38 7.61
N ILE A 106 -8.94 -22.54 6.62
CA ILE A 106 -8.75 -23.46 5.50
C ILE A 106 -8.93 -22.73 4.17
N PRO A 107 -8.37 -23.23 3.05
CA PRO A 107 -8.78 -22.80 1.73
C PRO A 107 -10.30 -22.83 1.54
N GLU A 108 -10.88 -21.79 0.93
CA GLU A 108 -12.32 -21.78 0.60
C GLU A 108 -12.69 -22.96 -0.31
N ASN A 109 -11.78 -23.30 -1.24
CA ASN A 109 -11.89 -24.43 -2.14
C ASN A 109 -11.33 -25.75 -1.57
N CYS A 110 -11.19 -25.87 -0.25
CA CYS A 110 -10.81 -27.12 0.39
C CYS A 110 -11.81 -28.24 0.03
N PRO A 111 -11.37 -29.46 -0.34
CA PRO A 111 -12.27 -30.59 -0.57
C PRO A 111 -13.19 -30.87 0.64
N GLU A 112 -14.41 -31.31 0.38
CA GLU A 112 -15.38 -31.59 1.46
C GLU A 112 -14.92 -32.71 2.41
N GLU A 113 -14.19 -33.70 1.91
CA GLU A 113 -13.63 -34.77 2.75
C GLU A 113 -12.64 -34.21 3.79
N ASP A 114 -11.70 -33.37 3.35
CA ASP A 114 -10.73 -32.69 4.22
C ASP A 114 -11.44 -31.76 5.21
N LYS A 115 -12.48 -31.03 4.77
CA LYS A 115 -13.31 -30.19 5.65
C LYS A 115 -13.96 -31.01 6.76
N MET A 116 -14.54 -32.16 6.41
CA MET A 116 -15.22 -33.04 7.37
C MET A 116 -14.23 -33.65 8.36
N GLU A 117 -13.03 -34.02 7.92
CA GLU A 117 -11.97 -34.50 8.81
C GLU A 117 -11.55 -33.41 9.82
N ILE A 118 -11.29 -32.20 9.34
CA ILE A 118 -10.91 -31.06 10.19
C ILE A 118 -12.04 -30.72 11.16
N MET A 119 -13.29 -30.71 10.71
CA MET A 119 -14.46 -30.51 11.57
C MET A 119 -14.60 -31.60 12.63
N GLY A 120 -14.27 -32.86 12.31
CA GLY A 120 -14.21 -33.95 13.29
C GLY A 120 -13.21 -33.65 14.40
N ARG A 121 -11.98 -33.24 14.04
CA ARG A 121 -10.91 -32.87 14.99
C ARG A 121 -11.22 -31.63 15.81
N LEU A 122 -11.95 -30.67 15.24
CA LEU A 122 -12.40 -29.48 15.98
C LEU A 122 -13.47 -29.83 17.04
N ASN A 123 -14.25 -30.88 16.82
CA ASN A 123 -15.36 -31.26 17.71
C ASN A 123 -15.03 -32.43 18.65
N SER A 124 -13.82 -32.98 18.58
CA SER A 124 -13.25 -33.89 19.58
C SER A 124 -12.67 -33.13 20.75
#